data_AF-A0A957XSP6-F1
#
_entry.id   AF-A0A957XSP6-F1
#
_cell.length_a   1.000
_cell.length_b   1.000
_cell.length_c   1.000
_cell.angle_alpha   90.00
_cell.angle_beta   90.00
_cell.angle_gamma   90.00
#
_symmetry.space_group_name_H-M   'P 1'
#
loop_
_entity.id
_entity.type
_entity.pdbx_description
1 polymer ?
#
loop_
_entity_poly.entity_id
_entity_poly.type
_entity_poly.pdbx_seq_one_letter_code
_entity_poly.pdbx_strand_id
1 'polypeptide(L)'
;MSSTTTARRSDSRSLNIFLGVALAVILIVVLILPPIDLLGRITNRGMETIVEATSGDVQDPDGTQVAFPAYGVPSSFKASLSSVPQEQFMQGTGGDAARAAADALPESLLPRSPLYDLTVEGRQLPLASILTIPIPNESEPYRTLDLYEWTGDQWRFMPNHESRDDDKIYSELAYVPAAFMVMQTYASPPTAAAVLPAGESLPEAGRDALTEVSPHGYSLSGDGSIEGSVAAEASAGGSYGVVPVVRNWNDDGVVRTDLLDNLLISPENQANHLESIRALVVGNNYPGIELDYR
;
A
#
# COMPACT_ATOMS: atom_id res chain seq x y z
N MET A 1 47.98 -45.05 -64.13
CA MET A 1 46.52 -45.12 -63.94
C MET A 1 46.27 -45.71 -62.57
N SER A 2 45.66 -44.94 -61.68
CA SER A 2 44.61 -45.36 -60.72
C SER A 2 44.48 -44.30 -59.65
N SER A 3 43.33 -43.65 -59.69
CA SER A 3 42.86 -42.57 -58.84
C SER A 3 42.20 -43.10 -57.57
N THR A 4 41.97 -42.18 -56.62
CA THR A 4 40.93 -42.22 -55.56
C THR A 4 41.21 -43.19 -54.40
N THR A 5 41.09 -42.84 -53.11
CA THR A 5 39.94 -42.21 -52.46
C THR A 5 40.35 -41.57 -51.12
N THR A 6 40.09 -40.27 -50.97
CA THR A 6 40.12 -39.57 -49.68
C THR A 6 38.73 -39.69 -49.05
N ALA A 7 38.56 -40.55 -48.03
CA ALA A 7 37.30 -40.68 -47.29
C ALA A 7 37.46 -40.19 -45.84
N ARG A 8 37.09 -38.92 -45.66
CA ARG A 8 36.33 -38.32 -44.55
C ARG A 8 36.36 -39.08 -43.21
N ARG A 9 37.29 -38.70 -42.34
CA ARG A 9 37.32 -39.11 -40.91
C ARG A 9 37.11 -37.87 -40.02
N SER A 10 35.94 -37.23 -40.10
CA SER A 10 35.62 -36.08 -39.23
C SER A 10 34.19 -36.06 -38.66
N ASP A 11 33.45 -37.19 -38.69
CA ASP A 11 32.05 -37.21 -38.22
C ASP A 11 31.84 -37.85 -36.83
N SER A 12 32.78 -38.60 -36.28
CA SER A 12 32.54 -39.31 -35.01
C SER A 12 32.77 -38.47 -33.74
N ARG A 13 33.64 -37.47 -33.79
CA ARG A 13 33.95 -36.63 -32.62
C ARG A 13 32.88 -35.57 -32.34
N SER A 14 32.33 -34.94 -33.38
CA SER A 14 31.21 -34.01 -33.26
C SER A 14 29.96 -34.73 -32.74
N LEU A 15 29.65 -35.91 -33.29
CA LEU A 15 28.48 -36.69 -32.88
C LEU A 15 28.52 -37.09 -31.40
N ASN A 16 29.69 -37.49 -30.88
CA ASN A 16 29.84 -37.85 -29.47
C ASN A 16 29.70 -36.65 -28.53
N ILE A 17 30.15 -35.46 -28.94
CA ILE A 17 29.97 -34.22 -28.17
C ILE A 17 28.50 -33.81 -28.16
N PHE A 18 27.84 -33.84 -29.32
CA PHE A 18 26.40 -33.56 -29.42
C PHE A 18 25.57 -34.53 -28.58
N LEU A 19 25.90 -35.83 -28.61
CA LEU A 19 25.19 -36.84 -27.81
C LEU A 19 25.43 -36.64 -26.31
N GLY A 20 26.66 -36.29 -25.90
CA GLY A 20 26.98 -35.98 -24.51
C GLY A 20 26.25 -34.74 -23.99
N VAL A 21 26.19 -33.67 -24.79
CA VAL A 21 25.45 -32.44 -24.44
C VAL A 21 23.95 -32.70 -24.40
N ALA A 22 23.40 -33.42 -25.39
CA ALA A 22 21.98 -33.78 -25.41
C ALA A 22 21.60 -34.63 -24.19
N LEU A 23 22.43 -35.60 -23.80
CA LEU A 23 22.20 -36.40 -22.59
C LEU A 23 22.21 -35.55 -21.32
N ALA A 24 23.16 -34.61 -21.19
CA ALA A 24 23.22 -33.71 -20.05
C ALA A 24 21.97 -32.81 -19.95
N VAL A 25 21.51 -32.26 -21.08
CA VAL A 25 20.29 -31.44 -21.14
C VAL A 25 19.05 -32.26 -20.77
N ILE A 26 18.92 -33.48 -21.30
CA ILE A 26 17.82 -34.39 -20.96
C ILE A 26 17.83 -34.72 -19.47
N LEU A 27 19.01 -34.94 -18.88
CA LEU A 27 19.15 -35.24 -17.46
C LEU A 27 18.70 -34.04 -16.60
N ILE A 28 19.07 -32.82 -16.97
CA ILE A 28 18.59 -31.59 -16.31
C ILE A 28 17.07 -31.44 -16.43
N VAL A 29 16.51 -31.70 -17.62
CA VAL A 29 15.05 -31.63 -17.83
C VAL A 29 14.30 -32.68 -17.01
N VAL A 30 14.82 -33.90 -16.91
CA VAL A 30 14.24 -34.98 -16.09
C VAL A 30 14.28 -34.66 -14.60
N LEU A 31 15.30 -33.93 -14.13
CA LEU A 31 15.39 -33.46 -12.75
C LEU A 31 14.38 -32.35 -12.41
N ILE A 32 13.94 -31.58 -13.42
CA ILE A 32 12.95 -30.50 -13.28
C ILE A 32 11.51 -31.05 -13.44
N LEU A 33 11.32 -32.15 -14.15
CA LEU A 33 9.99 -32.76 -14.34
C LEU A 33 9.50 -33.54 -13.10
N PRO A 34 8.17 -33.63 -12.88
CA PRO A 34 7.60 -34.55 -11.89
C PRO A 34 7.97 -35.99 -12.28
N PRO A 35 8.48 -36.86 -11.36
CA PRO A 35 8.31 -36.85 -9.89
C PRO A 35 9.49 -36.29 -9.07
N ILE A 36 10.58 -35.82 -9.69
CA ILE A 36 11.80 -35.42 -8.97
C ILE A 36 11.70 -33.97 -8.47
N ASP A 37 11.25 -33.05 -9.34
CA ASP A 37 11.00 -31.62 -9.07
C ASP A 37 12.04 -30.98 -8.13
N LEU A 38 13.32 -31.05 -8.52
CA LEU A 38 14.42 -30.50 -7.71
C LEU A 38 14.28 -28.98 -7.54
N LEU A 39 13.74 -28.29 -8.53
CA LEU A 39 13.52 -26.84 -8.46
C LEU A 39 12.47 -26.55 -7.39
N GLY A 40 11.29 -27.18 -7.46
CA GLY A 40 10.26 -27.02 -6.44
C GLY A 40 10.70 -27.45 -5.03
N ARG A 41 11.64 -28.39 -4.89
CA ARG A 41 12.24 -28.77 -3.60
C ARG A 41 13.22 -27.74 -3.02
N ILE A 42 13.89 -26.97 -3.87
CA ILE A 42 14.80 -25.89 -3.43
C ILE A 42 13.97 -24.65 -3.06
N THR A 43 12.92 -24.34 -3.84
CA THR A 43 12.02 -23.20 -3.58
C THR A 43 11.12 -23.43 -2.38
N ASN A 44 10.66 -24.66 -2.13
CA ASN A 44 9.71 -24.98 -1.04
C ASN A 44 10.39 -25.38 0.29
N ARG A 45 11.67 -25.05 0.48
CA ARG A 45 12.33 -25.28 1.77
C ARG A 45 11.72 -24.34 2.81
N GLY A 46 11.22 -24.93 3.90
CA GLY A 46 10.62 -24.18 5.01
C GLY A 46 9.11 -23.98 4.91
N MET A 47 8.47 -24.49 3.85
CA MET A 47 7.00 -24.52 3.78
C MET A 47 6.43 -25.78 4.44
N GLU A 48 5.40 -25.59 5.24
CA GLU A 48 4.63 -26.65 5.87
C GLU A 48 3.46 -27.05 4.99
N THR A 49 3.10 -28.34 5.00
CA THR A 49 1.96 -28.85 4.23
C THR A 49 0.73 -28.90 5.11
N ILE A 50 -0.32 -28.18 4.71
CA ILE A 50 -1.61 -28.17 5.37
C ILE A 50 -2.58 -29.01 4.54
N VAL A 51 -3.18 -30.01 5.19
CA VAL A 51 -4.02 -31.01 4.51
C VAL A 51 -5.45 -30.50 4.37
N GLU A 52 -6.10 -30.92 3.28
CA GLU A 52 -7.49 -30.61 2.98
C GLU A 52 -8.42 -30.92 4.16
N ALA A 53 -9.34 -30.00 4.46
CA ALA A 53 -10.31 -30.13 5.55
C ALA A 53 -9.70 -30.40 6.94
N THR A 54 -8.44 -30.00 7.16
CA THR A 54 -7.78 -30.05 8.47
C THR A 54 -7.37 -28.66 8.93
N SER A 55 -7.32 -28.46 10.24
CA SER A 55 -6.69 -27.27 10.79
C SER A 55 -5.18 -27.42 10.76
N GLY A 56 -4.49 -26.34 10.43
CA GLY A 56 -3.03 -26.25 10.49
C GLY A 56 -2.61 -24.81 10.73
N ASP A 57 -1.32 -24.59 10.97
CA ASP A 57 -0.80 -23.25 11.23
C ASP A 57 0.65 -23.15 10.79
N VAL A 58 1.12 -21.91 10.62
CA VAL A 58 2.53 -21.58 10.43
C VAL A 58 2.92 -20.52 11.45
N GLN A 59 4.15 -20.56 11.93
CA GLN A 59 4.63 -19.70 13.02
C GLN A 59 5.97 -19.06 12.68
N ASP A 60 6.14 -17.83 13.15
CA ASP A 60 7.42 -17.13 13.18
C ASP A 60 8.10 -17.38 14.55
N PRO A 61 9.45 -17.40 14.62
CA PRO A 61 10.18 -17.56 15.89
C PRO A 61 9.81 -16.56 16.99
N ASP A 62 9.24 -15.41 16.66
CA ASP A 62 8.78 -14.42 17.64
C ASP A 62 7.46 -14.80 18.35
N GLY A 63 6.80 -15.87 17.93
CA GLY A 63 5.53 -16.34 18.48
C GLY A 63 4.29 -15.90 17.69
N THR A 64 4.47 -15.16 16.59
CA THR A 64 3.41 -14.85 15.63
C THR A 64 2.96 -16.09 14.89
N GLN A 65 1.65 -16.26 14.78
CA GLN A 65 1.03 -17.44 14.19
C GLN A 65 -0.05 -17.05 13.19
N VAL A 66 -0.08 -17.76 12.06
CA VAL A 66 -1.22 -17.77 11.14
C VAL A 66 -1.82 -19.17 11.14
N ALA A 67 -3.01 -19.30 11.71
CA ALA A 67 -3.77 -20.53 11.73
C ALA A 67 -4.80 -20.56 10.60
N PHE A 68 -4.95 -21.72 9.97
CA PHE A 68 -5.90 -22.01 8.91
C PHE A 68 -6.94 -23.00 9.46
N PRO A 69 -8.17 -22.54 9.73
CA PRO A 69 -9.20 -23.42 10.27
C PRO A 69 -9.69 -24.40 9.20
N ALA A 70 -10.02 -25.64 9.59
CA ALA A 70 -10.44 -26.70 8.66
C ALA A 70 -11.52 -26.28 7.63
N TYR A 71 -12.48 -25.44 8.03
CA TYR A 71 -13.53 -24.95 7.13
C TYR A 71 -13.02 -24.00 6.04
N GLY A 72 -11.85 -23.39 6.23
CA GLY A 72 -11.18 -22.48 5.30
C GLY A 72 -10.17 -23.18 4.40
N VAL A 73 -10.03 -24.51 4.45
CA VAL A 73 -9.03 -25.28 3.70
C VAL A 73 -9.71 -26.17 2.64
N PRO A 74 -10.04 -25.62 1.45
CA PRO A 74 -10.77 -26.34 0.41
C PRO A 74 -9.92 -27.39 -0.33
N SER A 75 -8.59 -27.25 -0.29
CA SER A 75 -7.65 -28.22 -0.86
C SER A 75 -6.33 -28.15 -0.10
N SER A 76 -5.53 -29.21 -0.16
CA SER A 76 -4.20 -29.20 0.47
C SER A 76 -3.30 -28.14 -0.18
N PHE A 77 -2.55 -27.43 0.64
CA PHE A 77 -1.62 -26.37 0.22
C PHE A 77 -0.35 -26.39 1.07
N LYS A 78 0.64 -25.64 0.65
CA LYS A 78 1.86 -25.36 1.41
C LYS A 78 1.85 -23.91 1.86
N ALA A 79 2.31 -23.65 3.07
CA ALA A 79 2.47 -22.29 3.57
C ALA A 79 3.78 -22.12 4.32
N SER A 80 4.31 -20.90 4.31
CA SER A 80 5.41 -20.47 5.17
C SER A 80 5.19 -19.05 5.62
N LEU A 81 5.51 -18.78 6.89
CA LEU A 81 5.58 -17.43 7.43
C LEU A 81 7.06 -17.02 7.54
N SER A 82 7.38 -15.85 7.01
CA SER A 82 8.70 -15.23 7.15
C SER A 82 8.55 -13.80 7.63
N SER A 83 9.62 -13.21 8.14
CA SER A 83 9.58 -11.86 8.68
C SER A 83 10.78 -11.03 8.22
N VAL A 84 10.51 -9.77 7.87
CA VAL A 84 11.53 -8.74 7.68
C VAL A 84 11.60 -7.92 8.97
N PRO A 85 12.73 -7.93 9.70
CA PRO A 85 12.86 -7.17 10.95
C PRO A 85 12.51 -5.70 10.74
N GLN A 86 11.84 -5.10 11.73
CA GLN A 86 11.39 -3.71 11.70
C GLN A 86 12.51 -2.74 11.30
N GLU A 87 13.72 -2.91 11.84
CA GLU A 87 14.87 -2.08 11.50
C GLU A 87 15.23 -2.16 10.01
N GLN A 88 15.24 -3.36 9.43
CA GLN A 88 15.53 -3.56 8.00
C GLN A 88 14.41 -3.03 7.12
N PHE A 89 13.16 -3.19 7.56
CA PHE A 89 11.99 -2.61 6.90
C PHE A 89 12.11 -1.08 6.83
N MET A 90 12.38 -0.42 7.96
CA MET A 90 12.52 1.04 8.03
C MET A 90 13.74 1.58 7.26
N GLN A 91 14.80 0.77 7.13
CA GLN A 91 15.97 1.12 6.31
C GLN A 91 15.79 0.82 4.82
N GLY A 92 14.69 0.17 4.43
CA GLY A 92 14.45 -0.27 3.05
C GLY A 92 15.46 -1.31 2.56
N THR A 93 15.96 -2.17 3.45
CA THR A 93 16.97 -3.20 3.13
C THR A 93 16.38 -4.61 3.07
N GLY A 94 15.09 -4.78 3.36
CA GLY A 94 14.35 -6.06 3.35
C GLY A 94 13.94 -6.61 1.98
N GLY A 95 14.51 -6.11 0.88
CA GLY A 95 14.13 -6.46 -0.48
C GLY A 95 13.10 -5.51 -1.12
N ASP A 96 12.81 -5.71 -2.40
CA ASP A 96 12.03 -4.76 -3.21
C ASP A 96 10.58 -4.61 -2.73
N ALA A 97 9.93 -5.72 -2.34
CA ALA A 97 8.55 -5.69 -1.84
C ALA A 97 8.44 -4.96 -0.48
N ALA A 98 9.37 -5.23 0.43
CA ALA A 98 9.44 -4.55 1.73
C ALA A 98 9.75 -3.06 1.55
N ARG A 99 10.62 -2.70 0.60
CA ARG A 99 10.89 -1.30 0.26
C ARG A 99 9.65 -0.58 -0.26
N ALA A 100 8.93 -1.18 -1.20
CA ALA A 100 7.70 -0.60 -1.73
C ALA A 100 6.65 -0.38 -0.62
N ALA A 101 6.51 -1.34 0.29
CA ALA A 101 5.64 -1.22 1.45
C ALA A 101 6.09 -0.10 2.42
N ALA A 102 7.39 0.05 2.65
CA ALA A 102 7.94 1.14 3.47
C ALA A 102 7.73 2.52 2.83
N ASP A 103 7.94 2.65 1.51
CA ASP A 103 7.76 3.91 0.78
C ASP A 103 6.29 4.36 0.74
N ALA A 104 5.35 3.42 0.83
CA ALA A 104 3.90 3.69 0.84
C ALA A 104 3.31 3.88 2.25
N LEU A 105 4.14 3.88 3.29
CA LEU A 105 3.69 3.99 4.68
C LEU A 105 3.15 5.41 4.98
N PRO A 106 1.90 5.55 5.46
CA PRO A 106 1.37 6.85 5.89
C PRO A 106 2.14 7.42 7.08
N GLU A 107 2.33 8.74 7.13
CA GLU A 107 3.03 9.44 8.22
C GLU A 107 2.36 9.25 9.60
N SER A 108 1.07 8.93 9.62
CA SER A 108 0.30 8.66 10.84
C SER A 108 0.52 7.27 11.43
N LEU A 109 1.19 6.37 10.71
CA LEU A 109 1.43 4.99 11.13
C LEU A 109 2.89 4.76 11.50
N LEU A 110 3.12 4.16 12.66
CA LEU A 110 4.43 3.75 13.12
C LEU A 110 4.51 2.22 13.22
N PRO A 111 5.36 1.56 12.42
CA PRO A 111 5.66 0.13 12.56
C PRO A 111 6.07 -0.23 13.98
N ARG A 112 5.53 -1.33 14.52
CA ARG A 112 5.88 -1.87 15.86
C ARG A 112 6.33 -3.32 15.83
N SER A 113 5.96 -4.08 14.80
CA SER A 113 6.43 -5.44 14.57
C SER A 113 7.32 -5.52 13.32
N PRO A 114 7.97 -6.68 13.05
CA PRO A 114 8.42 -7.04 11.72
C PRO A 114 7.30 -6.97 10.67
N LEU A 115 7.68 -6.88 9.40
CA LEU A 115 6.78 -7.15 8.29
C LEU A 115 6.71 -8.67 8.11
N TYR A 116 5.56 -9.27 8.39
CA TYR A 116 5.34 -10.68 8.16
C TYR A 116 4.91 -10.90 6.71
N ASP A 117 5.54 -11.85 6.03
CA ASP A 117 5.23 -12.29 4.68
C ASP A 117 4.78 -13.76 4.73
N LEU A 118 3.54 -13.97 4.30
CA LEU A 118 2.89 -15.27 4.24
C LEU A 118 2.84 -15.75 2.79
N THR A 119 3.69 -16.73 2.49
CA THR A 119 3.68 -17.39 1.19
C THR A 119 2.78 -18.62 1.23
N VAL A 120 1.86 -18.72 0.26
CA VAL A 120 0.94 -19.86 0.12
C VAL A 120 1.01 -20.43 -1.30
N GLU A 121 1.27 -21.72 -1.41
CA GLU A 121 1.30 -22.46 -2.68
C GLU A 121 0.30 -23.62 -2.67
N GLY A 122 -0.65 -23.63 -3.59
CA GLY A 122 -1.65 -24.70 -3.66
C GLY A 122 -2.52 -24.62 -4.90
N ARG A 123 -3.37 -25.62 -5.07
CA ARG A 123 -4.31 -25.66 -6.21
C ARG A 123 -5.45 -24.66 -6.03
N GLN A 124 -5.86 -24.42 -4.79
CA GLN A 124 -6.82 -23.42 -4.37
C GLN A 124 -6.30 -22.73 -3.11
N LEU A 125 -6.47 -21.41 -3.03
CA LEU A 125 -6.08 -20.63 -1.86
C LEU A 125 -7.02 -20.92 -0.68
N PRO A 126 -6.53 -20.85 0.56
CA PRO A 126 -7.39 -20.94 1.74
C PRO A 126 -8.34 -19.73 1.80
N LEU A 127 -9.51 -19.96 2.41
CA LEU A 127 -10.61 -19.01 2.46
C LEU A 127 -10.75 -18.31 3.81
N ALA A 128 -9.96 -18.71 4.80
CA ALA A 128 -9.98 -18.08 6.12
C ALA A 128 -8.63 -18.24 6.81
N SER A 129 -8.31 -17.29 7.68
CA SER A 129 -7.15 -17.35 8.57
C SER A 129 -7.44 -16.69 9.91
N ILE A 130 -6.73 -17.14 10.93
CA ILE A 130 -6.74 -16.55 12.27
C ILE A 130 -5.30 -16.17 12.59
N LEU A 131 -5.05 -14.89 12.76
CA LEU A 131 -3.74 -14.36 13.12
C LEU A 131 -3.67 -14.18 14.63
N THR A 132 -2.58 -14.62 15.24
CA THR A 132 -2.26 -14.40 16.64
C THR A 132 -0.86 -13.81 16.72
N ILE A 133 -0.75 -12.56 17.17
CA ILE A 133 0.51 -11.81 17.21
C ILE A 133 0.79 -11.42 18.66
N PRO A 134 1.96 -11.75 19.24
CA PRO A 134 2.37 -11.19 20.53
C PRO A 134 2.44 -9.66 20.47
N ILE A 135 1.95 -8.96 21.50
CA ILE A 135 2.05 -7.50 21.54
C ILE A 135 3.54 -7.12 21.54
N PRO A 136 4.00 -6.31 20.57
CA PRO A 136 5.41 -5.95 20.49
C PRO A 136 5.84 -5.15 21.73
N ASN A 137 7.10 -5.31 22.15
CA ASN A 137 7.65 -4.56 23.27
C ASN A 137 7.52 -3.04 23.06
N GLU A 138 7.39 -2.28 24.15
CA GLU A 138 7.36 -0.81 24.12
C GLU A 138 6.23 -0.21 23.25
N SER A 139 5.11 -0.93 23.15
CA SER A 139 3.96 -0.57 22.30
C SER A 139 2.79 0.08 23.06
N GLU A 140 3.04 0.58 24.28
CA GLU A 140 2.03 1.34 25.00
C GLU A 140 1.78 2.72 24.35
N PRO A 141 0.53 3.20 24.28
CA PRO A 141 -0.70 2.53 24.73
C PRO A 141 -1.28 1.53 23.71
N TYR A 142 -1.67 0.34 24.18
CA TYR A 142 -2.17 -0.75 23.32
C TYR A 142 -3.40 -0.41 22.47
N ARG A 143 -4.25 0.51 22.95
CA ARG A 143 -5.47 0.96 22.24
C ARG A 143 -5.20 1.62 20.88
N THR A 144 -3.93 1.92 20.58
CA THR A 144 -3.49 2.55 19.34
C THR A 144 -2.74 1.57 18.44
N LEU A 145 -2.61 0.31 18.87
CA LEU A 145 -2.05 -0.75 18.06
C LEU A 145 -3.15 -1.35 17.22
N ASP A 146 -2.88 -1.40 15.92
CA ASP A 146 -3.77 -1.95 14.93
C ASP A 146 -2.96 -2.82 13.97
N LEU A 147 -3.63 -3.81 13.40
CA LEU A 147 -3.05 -4.66 12.38
C LEU A 147 -3.33 -4.07 11.00
N TYR A 148 -2.30 -4.00 10.16
CA TYR A 148 -2.41 -3.55 8.77
C TYR A 148 -1.85 -4.61 7.83
N GLU A 149 -2.51 -4.81 6.70
CA GLU A 149 -2.00 -5.61 5.58
C GLU A 149 -1.41 -4.71 4.51
N TRP A 150 -0.39 -5.24 3.85
CA TRP A 150 0.15 -4.67 2.62
C TRP A 150 -0.50 -5.38 1.43
N THR A 151 -1.26 -4.65 0.62
CA THR A 151 -1.98 -5.21 -0.55
C THR A 151 -1.13 -5.27 -1.83
N GLY A 152 0.12 -4.79 -1.77
CA GLY A 152 1.01 -4.63 -2.92
C GLY A 152 1.11 -3.18 -3.42
N ASP A 153 0.16 -2.33 -3.05
CA ASP A 153 0.05 -0.92 -3.44
C ASP A 153 -0.20 0.03 -2.26
N GLN A 154 -0.95 -0.40 -1.24
CA GLN A 154 -1.31 0.42 -0.10
C GLN A 154 -1.41 -0.40 1.19
N TRP A 155 -1.36 0.31 2.32
CA TRP A 155 -1.65 -0.25 3.63
C TRP A 155 -3.15 -0.21 3.91
N ARG A 156 -3.72 -1.35 4.29
CA ARG A 156 -5.13 -1.45 4.65
C ARG A 156 -5.30 -1.94 6.06
N PHE A 157 -6.15 -1.26 6.82
CA PHE A 157 -6.53 -1.70 8.16
C PHE A 157 -7.16 -3.09 8.13
N MET A 158 -6.76 -3.93 9.08
CA MET A 158 -7.31 -5.26 9.29
C MET A 158 -8.11 -5.28 10.60
N PRO A 159 -9.35 -5.82 10.59
CA PRO A 159 -10.11 -6.01 11.82
C PRO A 159 -9.33 -6.86 12.82
N ASN A 160 -9.08 -6.33 14.01
CA ASN A 160 -8.31 -7.00 15.04
C ASN A 160 -8.84 -6.59 16.43
N HIS A 161 -8.43 -7.32 17.45
CA HIS A 161 -8.65 -6.94 18.85
C HIS A 161 -7.45 -7.36 19.70
N GLU A 162 -7.12 -6.54 20.69
CA GLU A 162 -6.11 -6.85 21.69
C GLU A 162 -6.71 -7.60 22.88
N SER A 163 -5.96 -8.58 23.38
CA SER A 163 -6.25 -9.26 24.63
C SER A 163 -5.12 -8.99 25.62
N ARG A 164 -5.48 -8.34 26.73
CA ARG A 164 -4.55 -7.94 27.79
C ARG A 164 -4.18 -9.08 28.73
N ASP A 165 -4.99 -10.14 28.75
CA ASP A 165 -4.78 -11.26 29.67
C ASP A 165 -3.66 -12.19 29.19
N ASP A 166 -3.40 -12.21 27.88
CA ASP A 166 -2.39 -13.05 27.23
C ASP A 166 -1.40 -12.27 26.34
N ASP A 167 -1.42 -10.93 26.43
CA ASP A 167 -0.56 -9.99 25.70
C ASP A 167 -0.48 -10.29 24.19
N LYS A 168 -1.65 -10.44 23.56
CA LYS A 168 -1.77 -10.79 22.13
C LYS A 168 -2.76 -9.92 21.37
N ILE A 169 -2.55 -9.84 20.07
CA ILE A 169 -3.47 -9.29 19.08
C ILE A 169 -4.03 -10.45 18.27
N TYR A 170 -5.35 -10.45 18.10
CA TYR A 170 -6.10 -11.47 17.38
C TYR A 170 -6.83 -10.87 16.19
N SER A 171 -6.77 -11.53 15.04
CA SER A 171 -7.52 -11.15 13.84
C SER A 171 -8.11 -12.38 13.18
N GLU A 172 -9.44 -12.40 13.01
CA GLU A 172 -10.16 -13.45 12.30
C GLU A 172 -10.59 -12.93 10.92
N LEU A 173 -10.11 -13.59 9.86
CA LEU A 173 -10.26 -13.11 8.49
C LEU A 173 -10.95 -14.16 7.62
N ALA A 174 -11.86 -13.71 6.77
CA ALA A 174 -12.47 -14.51 5.70
C ALA A 174 -11.61 -14.53 4.41
N TYR A 175 -10.31 -14.34 4.56
CA TYR A 175 -9.28 -14.41 3.53
C TYR A 175 -7.92 -14.68 4.19
N VAL A 176 -6.88 -14.83 3.37
CA VAL A 176 -5.50 -14.98 3.81
C VAL A 176 -4.68 -13.76 3.36
N PRO A 177 -4.13 -12.95 4.28
CA PRO A 177 -3.31 -11.79 3.91
C PRO A 177 -1.94 -12.25 3.38
N ALA A 178 -1.40 -11.55 2.38
CA ALA A 178 -0.08 -11.87 1.84
C ALA A 178 1.04 -11.32 2.73
N ALA A 179 0.88 -10.10 3.24
CA ALA A 179 1.82 -9.51 4.17
C ALA A 179 1.09 -8.60 5.17
N PHE A 180 1.55 -8.58 6.42
CA PHE A 180 0.92 -7.81 7.49
C PHE A 180 1.92 -7.36 8.55
N MET A 181 1.52 -6.36 9.33
CA MET A 181 2.35 -5.74 10.37
C MET A 181 1.48 -5.11 11.45
N VAL A 182 1.94 -5.15 12.70
CA VAL A 182 1.39 -4.34 13.79
C VAL A 182 1.95 -2.94 13.71
N MET A 183 1.07 -1.96 13.63
CA MET A 183 1.43 -0.55 13.59
C MET A 183 0.72 0.20 14.71
N GLN A 184 1.34 1.28 15.16
CA GLN A 184 0.74 2.20 16.09
C GLN A 184 0.28 3.46 15.36
N THR A 185 -0.99 3.80 15.54
CA THR A 185 -1.56 5.04 14.98
C THR A 185 -1.28 6.21 15.92
N TYR A 186 -0.62 7.25 15.43
CA TYR A 186 -0.48 8.50 16.18
C TYR A 186 -1.70 9.39 15.98
N ALA A 187 -2.12 10.05 17.07
CA ALA A 187 -3.11 11.11 16.98
C ALA A 187 -2.55 12.23 16.11
N SER A 188 -3.22 12.51 14.99
CA SER A 188 -3.00 13.77 14.30
C SER A 188 -3.39 14.92 15.23
N PRO A 189 -2.59 16.00 15.32
CA PRO A 189 -2.97 17.16 16.12
C PRO A 189 -4.34 17.68 15.64
N PRO A 190 -5.20 18.13 16.55
CA PRO A 190 -6.50 18.67 16.15
C PRO A 190 -6.32 19.89 15.25
N THR A 191 -7.07 19.93 14.15
CA THR A 191 -7.11 21.10 13.27
C THR A 191 -8.03 22.16 13.87
N ALA A 192 -7.49 23.35 14.13
CA ALA A 192 -8.26 24.55 14.44
C ALA A 192 -8.23 25.46 13.20
N ALA A 193 -9.36 25.53 12.49
CA ALA A 193 -9.50 26.27 11.25
C ALA A 193 -10.39 27.52 11.44
N ALA A 194 -10.11 28.57 10.67
CA ALA A 194 -10.95 29.75 10.58
C ALA A 194 -11.17 30.14 9.12
N VAL A 195 -12.41 30.44 8.75
CA VAL A 195 -12.75 31.01 7.44
C VAL A 195 -12.46 32.51 7.48
N LEU A 196 -11.70 33.00 6.50
CA LEU A 196 -11.34 34.42 6.39
C LEU A 196 -12.07 35.05 5.20
N PRO A 197 -13.05 35.96 5.44
CA PRO A 197 -13.72 36.67 4.35
C PRO A 197 -12.76 37.47 3.47
N ALA A 198 -13.16 37.72 2.23
CA ALA A 198 -12.33 38.41 1.26
C ALA A 198 -12.01 39.84 1.73
N GLY A 199 -10.71 40.18 1.77
CA GLY A 199 -10.25 41.51 2.19
C GLY A 199 -10.20 41.74 3.70
N GLU A 200 -10.53 40.73 4.51
CA GLU A 200 -10.32 40.79 5.96
C GLU A 200 -8.95 40.23 6.36
N SER A 201 -8.48 40.63 7.54
CA SER A 201 -7.24 40.14 8.14
C SER A 201 -7.54 39.45 9.46
N LEU A 202 -6.84 38.34 9.75
CA LEU A 202 -6.97 37.67 11.04
C LEU A 202 -6.57 38.63 12.19
N PRO A 203 -7.37 38.73 13.26
CA PRO A 203 -6.95 39.43 14.47
C PRO A 203 -5.63 38.86 15.00
N GLU A 204 -4.72 39.70 15.50
CA GLU A 204 -3.43 39.22 16.06
C GLU A 204 -3.66 38.24 17.22
N ALA A 205 -4.66 38.52 18.06
CA ALA A 205 -5.12 37.62 19.11
C ALA A 205 -5.78 36.38 18.51
N GLY A 206 -5.09 35.24 18.54
CA GLY A 206 -5.61 33.93 18.13
C GLY A 206 -4.98 33.33 16.88
N ARG A 207 -4.11 34.05 16.17
CA ARG A 207 -3.36 33.50 15.02
C ARG A 207 -2.57 32.24 15.38
N ASP A 208 -1.93 32.24 16.55
CA ASP A 208 -1.11 31.12 17.03
C ASP A 208 -1.95 29.90 17.48
N ALA A 209 -3.27 30.06 17.66
CA ALA A 209 -4.16 28.97 17.99
C ALA A 209 -4.70 28.24 16.75
N LEU A 210 -4.53 28.81 15.56
CA LEU A 210 -4.97 28.22 14.31
C LEU A 210 -3.88 27.33 13.73
N THR A 211 -4.30 26.20 13.18
CA THR A 211 -3.45 25.32 12.36
C THR A 211 -3.76 25.50 10.88
N GLU A 212 -4.92 26.06 10.55
CA GLU A 212 -5.38 26.27 9.18
C GLU A 212 -6.23 27.55 9.07
N VAL A 213 -6.17 28.18 7.89
CA VAL A 213 -7.00 29.33 7.53
C VAL A 213 -7.56 29.10 6.13
N SER A 214 -8.86 29.32 5.99
CA SER A 214 -9.58 29.12 4.73
C SER A 214 -10.05 30.46 4.16
N PRO A 215 -9.20 31.19 3.42
CA PRO A 215 -9.56 32.49 2.90
C PRO A 215 -10.47 32.39 1.68
N HIS A 216 -11.43 33.30 1.62
CA HIS A 216 -12.19 33.59 0.42
C HIS A 216 -11.32 34.37 -0.58
N GLY A 217 -11.61 34.19 -1.87
CA GLY A 217 -10.94 34.93 -2.93
C GLY A 217 -11.07 34.29 -4.31
N TYR A 218 -11.44 33.01 -4.36
CA TYR A 218 -11.65 32.28 -5.60
C TYR A 218 -13.13 32.01 -5.88
N SER A 219 -13.48 32.04 -7.16
CA SER A 219 -14.82 31.77 -7.65
C SER A 219 -14.80 30.86 -8.88
N LEU A 220 -15.80 30.00 -8.98
CA LEU A 220 -16.06 29.19 -10.17
C LEU A 220 -16.48 30.11 -11.33
N SER A 221 -15.91 29.90 -12.52
CA SER A 221 -16.29 30.57 -13.75
C SER A 221 -17.12 29.66 -14.68
N GLY A 222 -17.72 30.23 -15.73
CA GLY A 222 -18.72 29.53 -16.55
C GLY A 222 -18.21 28.37 -17.41
N ASP A 223 -16.91 28.31 -17.68
CA ASP A 223 -16.21 27.26 -18.41
C ASP A 223 -15.55 26.22 -17.49
N GLY A 224 -15.84 26.27 -16.19
CA GLY A 224 -15.19 25.43 -15.18
C GLY A 224 -13.85 25.97 -14.68
N SER A 225 -13.32 27.07 -15.22
CA SER A 225 -12.11 27.69 -14.68
C SER A 225 -12.33 28.29 -13.29
N ILE A 226 -11.23 28.58 -12.60
CA ILE A 226 -11.24 29.28 -11.33
C ILE A 226 -10.67 30.68 -11.53
N GLU A 227 -11.42 31.68 -11.09
CA GLU A 227 -11.04 33.09 -11.14
C GLU A 227 -10.86 33.67 -9.73
N GLY A 228 -10.18 34.81 -9.66
CA GLY A 228 -9.94 35.54 -8.43
C GLY A 228 -8.55 35.28 -7.83
N SER A 229 -8.36 35.72 -6.59
CA SER A 229 -7.11 35.63 -5.87
C SER A 229 -7.34 35.78 -4.37
N VAL A 230 -6.51 35.13 -3.57
CA VAL A 230 -6.45 35.36 -2.13
C VAL A 230 -5.47 36.48 -1.80
N ALA A 231 -5.84 37.36 -0.87
CA ALA A 231 -4.97 38.44 -0.42
C ALA A 231 -3.68 37.89 0.22
N ALA A 232 -2.55 38.55 -0.05
CA ALA A 232 -1.25 38.14 0.49
C ALA A 232 -1.23 38.14 2.04
N GLU A 233 -2.07 38.94 2.69
CA GLU A 233 -2.16 38.98 4.15
C GLU A 233 -2.78 37.71 4.76
N ALA A 234 -3.59 36.97 4.01
CA ALA A 234 -4.09 35.66 4.44
C ALA A 234 -2.99 34.58 4.50
N SER A 235 -1.86 34.85 3.83
CA SER A 235 -0.67 33.97 3.79
C SER A 235 0.54 34.56 4.52
N ALA A 236 0.45 35.82 4.97
CA ALA A 236 1.56 36.53 5.62
C ALA A 236 1.44 36.47 7.15
N GLY A 237 2.14 35.52 7.76
CA GLY A 237 2.62 35.68 9.15
C GLY A 237 2.03 34.78 10.22
N GLY A 238 1.60 33.55 9.89
CA GLY A 238 1.33 32.52 10.90
C GLY A 238 1.94 31.16 10.53
N SER A 239 2.01 30.26 11.51
CA SER A 239 2.46 28.86 11.33
C SER A 239 1.35 27.92 10.81
N TYR A 240 0.22 28.48 10.36
CA TYR A 240 -0.93 27.74 9.87
C TYR A 240 -0.84 27.47 8.36
N GLY A 241 -1.47 26.39 7.90
CA GLY A 241 -1.71 26.12 6.49
C GLY A 241 -2.77 27.07 5.91
N VAL A 242 -2.68 27.37 4.62
CA VAL A 242 -3.68 28.17 3.90
C VAL A 242 -4.41 27.28 2.90
N VAL A 243 -5.70 27.04 3.12
CA VAL A 243 -6.57 26.20 2.28
C VAL A 243 -7.69 27.06 1.71
N PRO A 244 -7.51 27.70 0.55
CA PRO A 244 -8.46 28.70 0.10
C PRO A 244 -9.79 28.08 -0.36
N VAL A 245 -10.86 28.86 -0.25
CA VAL A 245 -12.22 28.44 -0.59
C VAL A 245 -12.57 28.90 -2.01
N VAL A 246 -13.02 27.97 -2.85
CA VAL A 246 -13.61 28.24 -4.17
C VAL A 246 -15.12 28.20 -4.03
N ARG A 247 -15.79 29.26 -4.50
CA ARG A 247 -17.25 29.45 -4.32
C ARG A 247 -17.97 29.64 -5.64
N ASN A 248 -19.26 29.29 -5.70
CA ASN A 248 -20.17 29.69 -6.79
C ASN A 248 -21.10 30.83 -6.36
N TRP A 249 -20.79 31.53 -5.28
CA TRP A 249 -21.59 32.61 -4.74
C TRP A 249 -20.70 33.79 -4.34
N ASN A 250 -21.23 35.00 -4.50
CA ASN A 250 -20.50 36.25 -4.25
C ASN A 250 -20.67 36.72 -2.81
N ASP A 251 -19.92 37.72 -2.36
CA ASP A 251 -20.01 38.23 -0.99
C ASP A 251 -21.36 38.88 -0.64
N ASP A 252 -22.20 39.19 -1.63
CA ASP A 252 -23.60 39.60 -1.45
C ASP A 252 -24.57 38.42 -1.18
N GLY A 253 -24.06 37.19 -1.17
CA GLY A 253 -24.81 35.95 -0.92
C GLY A 253 -25.56 35.42 -2.15
N VAL A 254 -25.42 36.05 -3.32
CA VAL A 254 -26.09 35.57 -4.54
C VAL A 254 -25.42 34.30 -5.04
N VAL A 255 -26.17 33.20 -5.02
CA VAL A 255 -25.72 31.90 -5.50
C VAL A 255 -25.90 31.81 -7.01
N ARG A 256 -24.82 31.45 -7.71
CA ARG A 256 -24.79 31.20 -9.16
C ARG A 256 -24.88 29.70 -9.43
N THR A 257 -26.07 29.16 -9.22
CA THR A 257 -26.36 27.73 -9.48
C THR A 257 -26.13 27.38 -10.95
N ASP A 258 -26.30 28.34 -11.86
CA ASP A 258 -26.02 28.17 -13.29
C ASP A 258 -24.57 27.76 -13.58
N LEU A 259 -23.60 28.26 -12.81
CA LEU A 259 -22.19 27.90 -12.97
C LEU A 259 -21.94 26.45 -12.55
N LEU A 260 -22.55 26.03 -11.44
CA LEU A 260 -22.45 24.65 -10.96
C LEU A 260 -23.15 23.68 -11.92
N ASP A 261 -24.35 24.01 -12.39
CA ASP A 261 -25.11 23.18 -13.34
C ASP A 261 -24.33 22.98 -14.65
N ASN A 262 -23.76 24.06 -15.19
CA ASN A 262 -22.92 24.01 -16.39
C ASN A 262 -21.64 23.17 -16.18
N LEU A 263 -21.05 23.23 -14.99
CA LEU A 263 -19.92 22.38 -14.63
C LEU A 263 -20.33 20.90 -14.57
N LEU A 264 -21.47 20.59 -13.94
CA LEU A 264 -21.89 19.20 -13.71
C LEU A 264 -22.38 18.49 -14.99
N ILE A 265 -22.95 19.22 -15.96
CA ILE A 265 -23.48 18.60 -17.20
C ILE A 265 -22.44 18.45 -18.32
N SER A 266 -21.30 19.16 -18.26
CA SER A 266 -20.28 19.19 -19.30
C SER A 266 -18.99 18.48 -18.86
N PRO A 267 -18.63 17.33 -19.45
CA PRO A 267 -17.35 16.67 -19.17
C PRO A 267 -16.13 17.53 -19.49
N GLU A 268 -16.25 18.43 -20.47
CA GLU A 268 -15.19 19.40 -20.82
C GLU A 268 -14.96 20.40 -19.68
N ASN A 269 -16.05 20.95 -19.12
CA ASN A 269 -15.95 21.87 -17.99
C ASN A 269 -15.41 21.16 -16.74
N GLN A 270 -15.78 19.89 -16.50
CA GLN A 270 -15.24 19.09 -15.39
C GLN A 270 -13.73 18.89 -15.52
N ALA A 271 -13.26 18.56 -16.72
CA ALA A 271 -11.83 18.41 -17.00
C ALA A 271 -11.07 19.74 -16.81
N ASN A 272 -11.62 20.83 -17.34
CA ASN A 272 -11.04 22.17 -17.16
C ASN A 272 -11.00 22.60 -15.69
N HIS A 273 -12.03 22.26 -14.92
CA HIS A 273 -12.09 22.54 -13.49
C HIS A 273 -11.05 21.77 -12.70
N LEU A 274 -10.90 20.47 -12.97
CA LEU A 274 -9.87 19.64 -12.33
C LEU A 274 -8.46 20.19 -12.61
N GLU A 275 -8.18 20.58 -13.85
CA GLU A 275 -6.89 21.18 -14.21
C GLU A 275 -6.70 22.57 -13.58
N SER A 276 -7.75 23.38 -13.49
CA SER A 276 -7.70 24.68 -12.81
C SER A 276 -7.44 24.54 -11.31
N ILE A 277 -8.07 23.57 -10.63
CA ILE A 277 -7.79 23.23 -9.23
C ILE A 277 -6.32 22.79 -9.08
N ARG A 278 -5.85 21.88 -9.94
CA ARG A 278 -4.46 21.40 -9.89
C ARG A 278 -3.47 22.55 -10.07
N ALA A 279 -3.69 23.41 -11.07
CA ALA A 279 -2.86 24.57 -11.33
C ALA A 279 -2.85 25.55 -10.15
N LEU A 280 -4.01 25.76 -9.52
CA LEU A 280 -4.14 26.62 -8.34
C LEU A 280 -3.35 26.08 -7.14
N VAL A 281 -3.54 24.80 -6.81
CA VAL A 281 -2.88 24.12 -5.68
C VAL A 281 -1.38 24.09 -5.88
N VAL A 282 -0.91 23.61 -7.03
CA VAL A 282 0.52 23.47 -7.32
C VAL A 282 1.19 24.83 -7.51
N GLY A 283 0.55 25.76 -8.22
CA GLY A 283 1.12 27.07 -8.53
C GLY A 283 1.33 27.97 -7.32
N ASN A 284 0.54 27.78 -6.25
CA ASN A 284 0.64 28.55 -5.02
C ASN A 284 1.16 27.73 -3.83
N ASN A 285 1.51 26.45 -4.04
CA ASN A 285 1.94 25.53 -3.01
C ASN A 285 0.95 25.43 -1.82
N TYR A 286 -0.35 25.39 -2.15
CA TYR A 286 -1.38 25.13 -1.15
C TYR A 286 -1.40 23.63 -0.80
N PRO A 287 -1.68 23.24 0.45
CA PRO A 287 -1.88 21.83 0.81
C PRO A 287 -3.18 21.26 0.23
N GLY A 288 -4.14 22.11 -0.14
CA GLY A 288 -5.41 21.75 -0.75
C GLY A 288 -6.27 22.98 -1.01
N ILE A 289 -7.55 22.76 -1.31
CA ILE A 289 -8.59 23.80 -1.40
C ILE A 289 -9.90 23.28 -0.79
N GLU A 290 -10.77 24.20 -0.40
CA GLU A 290 -12.16 23.90 -0.04
C GLU A 290 -13.09 24.28 -1.20
N LEU A 291 -14.13 23.46 -1.44
CA LEU A 291 -15.20 23.76 -2.39
C LEU A 291 -16.49 24.06 -1.61
N ASP A 292 -16.96 25.31 -1.66
CA ASP A 292 -18.27 25.71 -1.13
C ASP A 292 -19.18 26.11 -2.29
N TYR A 293 -19.70 25.08 -2.97
CA TYR A 293 -20.73 25.22 -4.00
C TYR A 293 -22.11 24.99 -3.40
N ARG A 294 -23.04 25.88 -3.74
CA ARG A 294 -24.41 25.90 -3.21
C ARG A 294 -25.44 25.81 -4.33
#